data_AF-A0A7Y4NBW4-F1
#
_entry.id   AF-A0A7Y4NBW4-F1
#
_cell.length_a   1.000
_cell.length_b   1.000
_cell.length_c   1.000
_cell.angle_alpha   90.00
_cell.angle_beta   90.00
_cell.angle_gamma   90.00
#
_symmetry.space_group_name_H-M   'P 1'
#
loop_
_entity.id
_entity.type
_entity.pdbx_description
1 polymer ?
#
loop_
_entity_poly.entity_id
_entity_poly.type
_entity_poly.pdbx_seq_one_letter_code
_entity_poly.pdbx_strand_id
1 'polypeptide(L)'
;MSRLGMLLVGALALGLTACGGPEQAEDSTEPMLASAQQELSQYCGLNCPSGQHPTAYLCSSSCGIICTNTNNAVQCDNNTGASFTSCGTTCPSPYRVTSTYGSYNCSKIIPYLTGNNTVICTL
;
A
#
# COMPACT_ATOMS: atom_id res chain seq x y z
N MET A 1 -1.99 -11.83 -75.90
CA MET A 1 -1.79 -13.15 -75.27
C MET A 1 -2.37 -13.03 -73.87
N SER A 2 -3.66 -13.37 -73.68
CA SER A 2 -4.13 -14.66 -73.13
C SER A 2 -3.40 -15.05 -71.83
N ARG A 3 -4.03 -15.41 -70.71
CA ARG A 3 -5.43 -15.63 -70.27
C ARG A 3 -5.36 -16.04 -68.78
N LEU A 4 -6.44 -15.80 -68.03
CA LEU A 4 -6.95 -16.60 -66.88
C LEU A 4 -6.09 -16.74 -65.60
N GLY A 5 -6.62 -16.72 -64.38
CA GLY A 5 -8.01 -16.70 -63.86
C GLY A 5 -8.00 -16.07 -62.45
N MET A 6 -9.03 -15.37 -61.97
CA MET A 6 -10.44 -15.73 -61.74
C MET A 6 -10.64 -16.73 -60.58
N LEU A 7 -10.95 -16.17 -59.40
CA LEU A 7 -11.84 -16.72 -58.37
C LEU A 7 -12.50 -15.47 -57.74
N LEU A 8 -13.70 -15.08 -58.18
CA LEU A 8 -15.02 -15.42 -57.61
C LEU A 8 -15.09 -15.30 -56.08
N VAL A 9 -16.09 -14.73 -55.43
CA VAL A 9 -17.30 -13.94 -55.73
C VAL A 9 -17.80 -13.57 -54.31
N GLY A 10 -18.35 -12.38 -54.13
CA GLY A 10 -18.95 -12.04 -52.83
C GLY A 10 -19.46 -10.61 -52.74
N ALA A 11 -20.38 -10.24 -53.64
CA ALA A 11 -21.18 -9.05 -53.45
C ALA A 11 -22.39 -9.40 -52.57
N LEU A 12 -22.54 -8.75 -51.42
CA LEU A 12 -23.85 -8.51 -50.82
C LEU A 12 -23.80 -7.19 -50.03
N ALA A 13 -24.37 -6.17 -50.67
CA ALA A 13 -24.70 -4.89 -50.05
C ALA A 13 -26.04 -5.02 -49.31
N LEU A 14 -26.11 -4.53 -48.07
CA LEU A 14 -27.30 -4.20 -47.26
C LEU A 14 -26.74 -3.35 -46.10
N GLY A 15 -27.18 -2.15 -45.75
CA GLY A 15 -28.20 -1.23 -46.21
C GLY A 15 -27.98 0.08 -45.43
N LEU A 16 -28.42 1.21 -45.98
CA LEU A 16 -28.36 2.51 -45.28
C LEU A 16 -29.51 2.62 -44.26
N THR A 17 -29.19 2.92 -43.00
CA THR A 17 -30.04 3.60 -42.01
C THR A 17 -29.10 4.35 -41.06
N ALA A 18 -28.94 5.66 -41.19
CA ALA A 18 -29.75 6.72 -40.55
C ALA A 18 -29.22 7.14 -39.16
N CYS A 19 -28.79 8.40 -39.09
CA CYS A 19 -29.00 9.42 -38.03
C CYS A 19 -28.58 9.17 -36.55
N GLY A 20 -27.91 10.16 -35.97
CA GLY A 20 -27.95 10.45 -34.52
C GLY A 20 -26.59 10.29 -33.81
N GLY A 21 -26.10 11.37 -33.20
CA GLY A 21 -24.79 11.44 -32.54
C GLY A 21 -24.70 10.71 -31.21
N PRO A 22 -23.53 10.69 -30.55
CA PRO A 22 -23.41 10.21 -29.20
C PRO A 22 -23.65 11.35 -28.19
N GLU A 23 -24.87 11.40 -27.65
CA GLU A 23 -25.10 11.76 -26.25
C GLU A 23 -25.44 10.46 -25.51
N GLN A 24 -24.59 10.03 -24.58
CA GLN A 24 -25.06 9.59 -23.27
C GLN A 24 -23.90 9.39 -22.30
N ALA A 25 -24.01 10.11 -21.19
CA ALA A 25 -23.28 9.90 -19.96
C ALA A 25 -23.56 8.49 -19.43
N GLU A 26 -22.50 7.78 -19.07
CA GLU A 26 -22.59 6.65 -18.16
C GLU A 26 -21.97 7.09 -16.83
N ASP A 27 -22.86 7.56 -15.95
CA ASP A 27 -22.63 7.64 -14.51
C ASP A 27 -22.54 6.21 -13.99
N SER A 28 -21.32 5.70 -13.90
CA SER A 28 -21.01 4.47 -13.18
C SER A 28 -20.50 4.87 -11.80
N THR A 29 -21.43 5.19 -10.90
CA THR A 29 -21.13 5.17 -9.46
C THR A 29 -21.02 3.71 -9.03
N GLU A 30 -19.86 3.10 -9.28
CA GLU A 30 -19.46 1.88 -8.58
C GLU A 30 -19.23 2.23 -7.10
N PRO A 31 -19.73 1.43 -6.15
CA PRO A 31 -19.41 1.65 -4.75
C PRO A 31 -17.91 1.38 -4.57
N MET A 32 -17.12 2.46 -4.46
CA MET A 32 -15.75 2.36 -3.95
C MET A 32 -15.87 1.75 -2.56
N LEU A 33 -15.56 0.46 -2.48
CA LEU A 33 -15.21 -0.17 -1.23
C LEU A 33 -13.97 0.59 -0.76
N ALA A 34 -14.20 1.58 0.10
CA ALA A 34 -13.16 2.27 0.84
C ALA A 34 -12.48 1.21 1.72
N SER A 35 -11.56 0.49 1.10
CA SER A 35 -10.46 -0.14 1.80
C SER A 35 -9.87 1.01 2.60
N ALA A 36 -10.00 0.98 3.92
CA ALA A 36 -9.36 1.97 4.76
C ALA A 36 -7.87 1.93 4.41
N GLN A 37 -7.43 2.85 3.56
CA GLN A 37 -6.02 2.98 3.20
C GLN A 37 -5.38 3.49 4.48
N GLN A 38 -4.79 2.57 5.23
CA GLN A 38 -4.02 2.91 6.41
C GLN A 38 -2.87 3.78 5.92
N GLU A 39 -2.96 5.08 6.19
CA GLU A 39 -1.97 6.09 5.79
C GLU A 39 -0.68 5.88 6.60
N LEU A 40 0.11 4.89 6.21
CA LEU A 40 1.44 4.70 6.79
C LEU A 40 2.38 5.76 6.23
N SER A 41 2.89 6.61 7.12
CA SER A 41 3.86 7.64 6.79
C SER A 41 5.28 7.15 7.07
N GLN A 42 6.21 7.42 6.15
CA GLN A 42 7.63 7.10 6.34
C GLN A 42 8.42 8.35 6.74
N TYR A 43 9.29 8.22 7.74
CA TYR A 43 10.19 9.28 8.20
C TYR A 43 11.65 8.82 8.22
N CYS A 44 12.57 9.76 8.02
CA CYS A 44 13.98 9.53 8.25
C CYS A 44 14.29 9.60 9.75
N GLY A 45 15.12 8.65 10.21
CA GLY A 45 15.35 8.38 11.63
C GLY A 45 14.53 7.20 12.14
N LEU A 46 14.52 7.01 13.47
CA LEU A 46 13.92 5.85 14.12
C LEU A 46 12.74 6.22 15.04
N ASN A 47 12.20 7.43 14.91
CA ASN A 47 11.13 7.93 15.77
C ASN A 47 9.97 8.44 14.93
N CYS A 48 8.76 8.12 15.39
CA CYS A 48 7.54 8.70 14.85
C CYS A 48 7.22 10.03 15.56
N PRO A 49 6.53 10.96 14.89
CA PRO A 49 6.03 12.16 15.54
C PRO A 49 4.98 11.84 16.63
N SER A 50 4.68 12.82 17.47
CA SER A 50 3.66 12.67 18.52
C SER A 50 2.29 12.33 17.93
N GLY A 51 1.56 11.44 18.61
CA GLY A 51 0.28 10.91 18.12
C GLY A 51 0.41 9.72 17.18
N GLN A 52 1.63 9.31 16.84
CA GLN A 52 1.90 8.12 16.02
C GLN A 52 2.74 7.08 16.78
N HIS A 53 2.79 5.89 16.22
CA HIS A 53 3.62 4.79 16.68
C HIS A 53 4.35 4.12 15.50
N PRO A 54 5.55 3.57 15.74
CA PRO A 54 6.27 2.86 14.69
C PRO A 54 5.61 1.51 14.39
N THR A 55 5.53 1.17 13.12
CA THR A 55 5.00 -0.10 12.59
C THR A 55 6.06 -0.91 11.85
N ALA A 56 7.13 -0.25 11.38
CA ALA A 56 8.32 -0.89 10.85
C ALA A 56 9.56 0.00 10.97
N TYR A 57 10.74 -0.61 11.02
CA TYR A 57 12.02 0.06 10.80
C TYR A 57 12.64 -0.47 9.51
N LEU A 58 13.20 0.43 8.71
CA LEU A 58 13.68 0.10 7.38
C LEU A 58 14.94 0.87 7.01
N CYS A 59 15.64 0.33 6.03
CA CYS A 59 16.66 1.04 5.30
C CYS A 59 16.02 1.75 4.09
N SER A 60 16.21 3.07 4.00
CA SER A 60 15.77 3.87 2.88
C SER A 60 16.91 4.72 2.35
N SER A 61 17.15 4.63 1.04
CA SER A 61 18.14 5.46 0.34
C SER A 61 17.80 6.94 0.36
N SER A 62 16.52 7.30 0.53
CA SER A 62 16.07 8.70 0.67
C SER A 62 16.51 9.33 1.99
N CYS A 63 16.80 8.51 3.01
CA CYS A 63 17.27 8.93 4.33
C CYS A 63 18.80 8.82 4.50
N GLY A 64 19.51 8.46 3.43
CA GLY A 64 20.96 8.29 3.40
C GLY A 64 21.38 7.01 2.69
N ILE A 65 22.63 6.98 2.21
CA ILE A 65 23.15 5.92 1.33
C ILE A 65 23.61 4.68 2.13
N ILE A 66 23.92 4.83 3.43
CA ILE A 66 24.54 3.79 4.22
C ILE A 66 23.53 3.20 5.22
N CYS A 67 23.16 1.94 4.99
CA CYS A 67 22.37 1.12 5.90
C CYS A 67 23.10 -0.17 6.30
N THR A 68 24.44 -0.13 6.37
CA THR A 68 25.21 -1.32 6.72
C THR A 68 24.85 -1.72 8.15
N ASN A 69 24.08 -2.80 8.29
CA ASN A 69 23.57 -3.35 9.55
C ASN A 69 22.67 -2.42 10.38
N THR A 70 22.09 -1.36 9.81
CA THR A 70 21.26 -0.41 10.57
C THR A 70 20.08 0.09 9.74
N ASN A 71 18.96 0.35 10.41
CA ASN A 71 17.85 1.09 9.81
C ASN A 71 18.08 2.60 9.98
N ASN A 72 17.67 3.35 8.96
CA ASN A 72 17.75 4.81 8.94
C ASN A 72 16.39 5.47 8.71
N ALA A 73 15.32 4.68 8.63
CA ALA A 73 13.96 5.14 8.46
C ALA A 73 12.98 4.32 9.30
N VAL A 74 11.82 4.92 9.54
CA VAL A 74 10.72 4.36 10.30
C VAL A 74 9.42 4.57 9.54
N GLN A 75 8.58 3.54 9.56
CA GLN A 75 7.21 3.64 9.10
C GLN A 75 6.31 3.81 10.33
N CYS A 76 5.38 4.75 10.25
CA CYS A 76 4.57 5.20 11.36
C CYS A 76 3.09 5.19 10.99
N ASP A 77 2.26 4.97 11.99
CA ASP A 77 0.81 5.06 11.87
C ASP A 77 0.22 5.79 13.09
N ASN A 78 -0.98 6.35 12.94
CA ASN A 78 -1.67 7.09 13.98
C ASN A 78 -2.12 6.18 15.13
N ASN A 79 -1.99 6.68 16.36
CA ASN A 79 -2.51 6.03 17.55
C ASN A 79 -4.05 6.13 17.54
N THR A 80 -4.72 5.13 16.99
CA THR A 80 -6.18 5.12 16.83
C THR A 80 -6.77 3.78 17.25
N GLY A 81 -8.07 3.79 17.54
CA GLY A 81 -8.82 2.60 17.96
C GLY A 81 -8.58 2.18 19.42
N ALA A 82 -9.24 1.09 19.81
CA ALA A 82 -9.11 0.51 21.16
C ALA A 82 -7.83 -0.32 21.34
N SER A 83 -7.23 -0.77 20.24
CA SER A 83 -5.97 -1.50 20.24
C SER A 83 -5.18 -1.33 18.95
N PHE A 84 -3.86 -1.32 19.02
CA PHE A 84 -2.97 -1.37 17.87
C PHE A 84 -1.65 -2.08 18.20
N THR A 85 -0.90 -2.43 17.16
CA THR A 85 0.43 -3.05 17.27
C THR A 85 1.51 -2.00 17.01
N SER A 86 2.55 -1.97 17.83
CA SER A 86 3.69 -1.05 17.64
C SER A 86 5.04 -1.75 17.80
N CYS A 87 6.02 -1.30 17.03
CA CYS A 87 7.42 -1.66 17.20
C CYS A 87 8.03 -0.99 18.44
N GLY A 88 8.50 -1.78 19.38
CA GLY A 88 9.11 -1.33 20.62
C GLY A 88 8.77 -2.25 21.77
N THR A 89 8.88 -1.72 22.98
CA THR A 89 8.58 -2.43 24.23
C THR A 89 7.59 -1.68 25.11
N THR A 90 7.06 -0.55 24.63
CA THR A 90 6.21 0.37 25.39
C THR A 90 5.08 0.92 24.53
N CYS A 91 3.97 1.26 25.15
CA CYS A 91 2.84 1.91 24.50
C CYS A 91 2.80 3.41 24.84
N PRO A 92 2.39 4.27 23.88
CA PRO A 92 2.16 5.68 24.18
C PRO A 92 0.95 5.83 25.11
N SER A 93 0.97 6.82 25.99
CA SER A 93 -0.20 7.15 26.82
C SER A 93 -1.39 7.54 25.94
N PRO A 94 -2.63 7.12 26.26
CA PRO A 94 -3.04 6.40 27.48
C PRO A 94 -2.94 4.87 27.42
N TYR A 95 -2.50 4.30 26.31
CA TYR A 95 -2.47 2.85 26.08
C TYR A 95 -1.53 2.10 27.03
N ARG A 96 -1.82 0.81 27.26
CA ARG A 96 -1.04 -0.13 28.08
C ARG A 96 -0.58 -1.30 27.22
N VAL A 97 0.57 -1.87 27.57
CA VAL A 97 1.08 -3.10 26.96
C VAL A 97 0.25 -4.28 27.47
N THR A 98 -0.32 -5.06 26.55
CA THR A 98 -1.03 -6.31 26.89
C THR A 98 -0.26 -7.55 26.48
N SER A 99 0.56 -7.45 25.44
CA SER A 99 1.39 -8.54 24.96
C SER A 99 2.63 -8.00 24.26
N THR A 100 3.67 -8.82 24.22
CA THR A 100 4.92 -8.52 23.52
C THR A 100 5.40 -9.73 22.74
N TYR A 101 5.89 -9.54 21.52
CA TYR A 101 6.40 -10.62 20.67
C TYR A 101 7.51 -10.12 19.74
N GLY A 102 8.20 -11.05 19.08
CA GLY A 102 9.22 -10.74 18.07
C GLY A 102 8.63 -10.59 16.68
N SER A 103 8.99 -9.51 15.97
CA SER A 103 8.64 -9.25 14.58
C SER A 103 9.85 -8.80 13.78
N TYR A 104 10.01 -9.33 12.57
CA TYR A 104 11.05 -8.90 11.65
C TYR A 104 10.93 -7.43 11.24
N ASN A 105 9.70 -6.93 11.10
CA ASN A 105 9.45 -5.54 10.71
C ASN A 105 9.94 -4.54 11.77
N CYS A 106 10.01 -4.97 13.03
CA CYS A 106 10.41 -4.14 14.16
C CYS A 106 11.88 -4.29 14.56
N SER A 107 12.66 -5.07 13.80
CA SER A 107 14.08 -5.25 14.06
C SER A 107 14.85 -4.00 13.65
N LYS A 108 15.56 -3.35 14.59
CA LYS A 108 16.39 -2.16 14.31
C LYS A 108 17.72 -2.45 13.57
N ILE A 109 18.10 -3.72 13.45
CA ILE A 109 19.37 -4.20 12.86
C ILE A 109 19.05 -5.41 11.96
N ILE A 110 19.55 -5.42 10.73
CA ILE A 110 19.46 -6.57 9.82
C ILE A 110 20.70 -7.46 9.97
N PRO A 111 20.60 -8.80 10.09
CA PRO A 111 19.42 -9.61 10.35
C PRO A 111 19.49 -10.13 11.79
N TYR A 112 19.11 -9.35 12.80
CA TYR A 112 19.00 -9.92 14.15
C TYR A 112 17.62 -9.65 14.75
N LEU A 113 16.81 -10.70 14.68
CA LEU A 113 15.81 -11.00 15.70
C LEU A 113 16.56 -11.21 17.01
N THR A 114 16.34 -10.38 18.01
CA THR A 114 16.50 -10.86 19.38
C THR A 114 15.45 -10.21 20.25
N GLY A 115 14.59 -11.05 20.83
CA GLY A 115 13.63 -10.66 21.86
C GLY A 115 12.30 -10.13 21.35
N ASN A 116 11.49 -9.69 22.32
CA ASN A 116 10.19 -9.08 22.08
C ASN A 116 10.40 -7.61 21.73
N ASN A 117 10.32 -7.30 20.44
CA ASN A 117 10.52 -5.97 19.86
C ASN A 117 9.22 -5.36 19.31
N THR A 118 8.10 -6.01 19.58
CA THR A 118 6.75 -5.60 19.17
C THR A 118 5.82 -5.69 20.37
N VAL A 119 4.92 -4.73 20.51
CA VAL A 119 3.90 -4.69 21.56
C VAL A 119 2.51 -4.54 20.98
N ILE A 120 1.53 -5.13 21.67
CA ILE A 120 0.11 -4.81 21.49
C ILE A 120 -0.26 -3.78 22.54
N CYS A 121 -0.78 -2.65 22.09
CA CYS A 121 -1.22 -1.52 22.89
C CYS A 121 -2.74 -1.47 22.94
N THR A 122 -3.33 -1.36 24.13
CA THR A 122 -4.78 -1.22 24.31
C THR A 122 -5.10 -0.08 25.26
N LEU A 123 -6.24 0.59 25.08
CA LEU A 123 -6.73 1.64 26.00
C LEU A 123 -7.02 1.10 27.40
#